data_AF-A0A1H7VPS9-F1
#
_entry.id   AF-A0A1H7VPS9-F1
#
_cell.length_a   1.000
_cell.length_b   1.000
_cell.length_c   1.000
_cell.angle_alpha   90.00
_cell.angle_beta   90.00
_cell.angle_gamma   90.00
#
_symmetry.space_group_name_H-M   'P 1'
#
loop_
_entity.id
_entity.type
_entity.pdbx_description
1 polymer ?
#
loop_
_entity_poly.entity_id
_entity_poly.type
_entity_poly.pdbx_seq_one_letter_code
_entity_poly.pdbx_strand_id
1 'polypeptide(L)'
;MFMNQPFYAILLGMIYIGIVYLFVRKEKKVITYSLTILPGLLQLSFLYLWLDKATFLMRSTNLGFEVYNSYLRFIHMSYFILMIPLVLICVWFGIKKIISLDFFSWFKILFSLAYIGALLGILIIGKFIFVLLYYGFAP
;
A
#
# COMPACT_ATOMS: atom_id res chain seq x y z
N MET A 1 23.16 -3.63 -14.38
CA MET A 1 23.30 -2.91 -13.10
C MET A 1 22.14 -1.95 -12.79
N PHE A 2 21.20 -1.69 -13.73
CA PHE A 2 20.00 -0.85 -13.50
C PHE A 2 18.74 -1.62 -13.02
N MET A 3 18.82 -2.93 -12.80
CA MET A 3 17.65 -3.79 -12.56
C MET A 3 17.06 -3.72 -11.13
N ASN A 4 17.76 -3.06 -10.19
CA ASN A 4 17.39 -3.07 -8.76
C ASN A 4 16.80 -1.74 -8.29
N GLN A 5 16.39 -0.89 -9.23
CA GLN A 5 15.85 0.44 -8.94
C GLN A 5 14.47 0.35 -8.24
N PRO A 6 14.02 1.42 -7.56
CA PRO A 6 12.72 1.53 -6.89
C PRO A 6 11.46 1.29 -7.73
N PHE A 7 11.58 0.77 -8.96
CA PHE A 7 10.48 0.69 -9.92
C PHE A 7 9.24 0.01 -9.33
N TYR A 8 9.42 -1.03 -8.52
CA TYR A 8 8.28 -1.68 -7.90
C TYR A 8 7.57 -0.79 -6.86
N ALA A 9 8.31 -0.09 -6.00
CA ALA A 9 7.72 0.84 -5.03
C ALA A 9 7.04 2.03 -5.72
N ILE A 10 7.64 2.55 -6.79
CA ILE A 10 7.09 3.62 -7.62
C ILE A 10 5.82 3.16 -8.34
N LEU A 11 5.85 1.99 -8.99
CA LEU A 11 4.72 1.38 -9.69
C LEU A 11 3.56 1.12 -8.73
N LEU A 12 3.86 0.55 -7.56
CA LEU A 12 2.86 0.28 -6.52
C LEU A 12 2.26 1.58 -5.97
N GLY A 13 3.06 2.63 -5.84
CA GLY A 13 2.60 4.00 -5.53
C GLY A 13 1.67 4.57 -6.61
N MET A 14 2.00 4.40 -7.90
CA MET A 14 1.16 4.84 -9.02
C MET A 14 -0.17 4.07 -9.09
N ILE A 15 -0.12 2.75 -8.96
CA ILE A 15 -1.31 1.89 -8.92
C ILE A 15 -2.22 2.29 -7.76
N TYR A 16 -1.64 2.55 -6.59
CA TYR A 16 -2.38 3.03 -5.42
C TYR A 16 -3.12 4.34 -5.72
N ILE A 17 -2.43 5.36 -6.25
CA ILE A 17 -3.03 6.65 -6.56
C ILE A 17 -4.17 6.47 -7.57
N GLY A 18 -3.97 5.61 -8.58
CA GLY A 18 -5.00 5.26 -9.56
C GLY A 18 -6.23 4.60 -8.92
N ILE A 19 -6.03 3.63 -8.02
CA ILE A 19 -7.12 2.95 -7.31
C ILE A 19 -7.90 3.95 -6.45
N VAL A 20 -7.21 4.76 -5.65
CA VAL A 20 -7.85 5.78 -4.80
C VAL A 20 -8.64 6.77 -5.64
N TYR A 21 -8.08 7.27 -6.73
CA TYR A 21 -8.79 8.16 -7.66
C TYR A 21 -10.07 7.50 -8.22
N LEU A 22 -10.00 6.23 -8.63
CA LEU A 22 -11.15 5.50 -9.16
C LEU A 22 -12.29 5.34 -8.14
N PHE A 23 -11.95 5.18 -6.85
CA PHE A 23 -12.93 5.12 -5.77
C PHE A 23 -13.57 6.48 -5.48
N VAL A 24 -12.81 7.56 -5.58
CA VAL A 24 -13.24 8.91 -5.18
C VAL A 24 -14.01 9.65 -6.26
N ARG A 25 -13.70 9.42 -7.54
CA ARG A 25 -14.27 10.21 -8.66
C ARG A 25 -15.81 10.27 -8.71
N LYS A 26 -16.51 9.36 -8.03
CA LYS A 26 -17.98 9.30 -7.97
C LYS A 26 -18.58 9.89 -6.67
N GLU A 27 -17.74 10.25 -5.69
CA GLU A 27 -18.19 10.80 -4.41
C GLU A 27 -18.25 12.33 -4.48
N LYS A 28 -19.39 12.91 -4.12
CA LYS A 28 -19.62 14.37 -4.17
C LYS A 28 -19.38 15.09 -2.84
N LYS A 29 -19.11 14.35 -1.75
CA LYS A 29 -18.95 14.93 -0.41
C LYS A 29 -17.49 15.33 -0.17
N VAL A 30 -17.29 16.56 0.32
CA VAL A 30 -15.97 17.14 0.62
C VAL A 30 -15.16 16.26 1.60
N ILE A 31 -15.82 15.69 2.61
CA ILE A 31 -15.21 14.79 3.61
C ILE A 31 -14.55 13.58 2.94
N THR A 32 -15.13 13.09 1.84
CA THR A 32 -14.62 11.92 1.11
C THR A 32 -13.37 12.26 0.29
N TYR A 33 -13.21 13.51 -0.15
CA TYR A 33 -11.97 14.01 -0.75
C TYR A 33 -10.85 14.11 0.30
N SER A 34 -11.13 14.65 1.49
CA SER A 34 -10.13 14.76 2.56
C SER A 34 -9.58 13.38 2.99
N LEU A 35 -10.47 12.39 3.12
CA LEU A 35 -10.13 11.01 3.45
C LEU A 35 -9.29 10.29 2.40
N THR A 36 -9.15 10.85 1.20
CA THR A 36 -8.42 10.24 0.08
C THR A 36 -7.21 11.04 -0.39
N ILE A 37 -7.23 12.37 -0.19
CA ILE A 37 -6.06 13.24 -0.34
C ILE A 37 -5.00 12.92 0.73
N LEU A 38 -5.39 12.69 1.98
CA LEU A 38 -4.46 12.40 3.07
C LEU A 38 -3.64 11.11 2.83
N PRO A 39 -4.25 9.98 2.43
CA PRO A 39 -3.49 8.81 2.00
C PRO A 39 -2.60 9.07 0.78
N GLY A 40 -3.06 9.86 -0.19
CA GLY A 40 -2.25 10.25 -1.35
C GLY A 40 -1.01 11.06 -0.97
N LEU A 41 -1.14 12.02 -0.04
CA LEU A 41 -0.03 12.82 0.48
C LEU A 41 0.95 11.97 1.29
N LEU A 42 0.45 11.06 2.13
CA LEU A 42 1.27 10.07 2.83
C LEU A 42 2.06 9.21 1.83
N GLN A 43 1.42 8.78 0.74
CA GLN A 43 2.06 8.00 -0.32
C GLN A 43 3.20 8.77 -1.01
N LEU A 44 2.97 10.05 -1.36
CA LEU A 44 3.99 10.89 -2.00
C LEU A 44 5.17 11.16 -1.07
N SER A 45 4.89 11.46 0.20
CA SER A 45 5.91 11.69 1.23
C SER A 45 6.76 10.44 1.44
N PHE A 46 6.10 9.29 1.42
CA PHE A 46 6.76 8.01 1.52
C PHE A 46 7.60 7.68 0.28
N LEU A 47 7.09 7.95 -0.92
CA LEU A 47 7.83 7.75 -2.17
C LEU A 47 9.11 8.60 -2.20
N TYR A 48 9.04 9.82 -1.67
CA TYR A 48 10.22 10.67 -1.45
C TYR A 48 11.23 10.02 -0.47
N LEU A 49 10.80 9.58 0.71
CA LEU A 49 11.67 8.89 1.67
C LEU A 49 12.32 7.63 1.08
N TRP A 50 11.59 6.93 0.22
CA TRP A 50 12.07 5.73 -0.44
C TRP A 50 13.14 6.05 -1.50
N LEU A 51 12.92 7.09 -2.30
CA LEU A 51 13.91 7.59 -3.26
C LEU A 51 15.18 8.06 -2.54
N ASP A 52 15.04 8.79 -1.44
CA ASP A 52 16.18 9.25 -0.63
C ASP A 52 17.01 8.05 -0.11
N LYS A 53 16.36 7.09 0.56
CA LYS A 53 17.00 5.85 1.03
C LYS A 53 17.66 5.05 -0.11
N ALA A 54 17.04 4.96 -1.28
CA ALA A 54 17.61 4.28 -2.43
C ALA A 54 18.84 4.99 -2.99
N THR A 55 18.80 6.32 -3.11
CA THR A 55 19.96 7.10 -3.58
C THR A 55 21.13 7.08 -2.60
N PHE A 56 20.85 7.05 -1.30
CA PHE A 56 21.86 6.87 -0.25
C PHE A 56 22.63 5.56 -0.44
N LEU A 57 21.92 4.45 -0.63
CA LEU A 57 22.52 3.13 -0.89
C LEU A 57 23.35 3.07 -2.18
N MET A 58 22.89 3.75 -3.24
CA MET A 58 23.62 3.80 -4.50
C MET A 58 24.93 4.59 -4.40
N ARG A 59 25.00 5.59 -3.51
CA ARG A 59 26.19 6.45 -3.34
C ARG A 59 27.22 5.88 -2.37
N SER A 60 26.82 4.93 -1.55
CA SER A 60 27.66 4.40 -0.48
C SER A 60 28.40 3.15 -0.93
N THR A 61 29.72 3.23 -1.08
CA THR A 61 30.57 2.15 -1.61
C THR A 61 31.15 1.20 -0.55
N ASN A 62 30.83 1.36 0.74
CA ASN A 62 31.37 0.54 1.84
C ASN A 62 30.41 0.48 3.05
N LEU A 63 29.18 0.03 2.85
CA LEU A 63 28.22 -0.10 3.94
C LEU A 63 28.32 -1.47 4.63
N GLY A 64 28.56 -1.45 5.94
CA GLY A 64 28.55 -2.65 6.79
C GLY A 64 27.15 -3.24 7.00
N PHE A 65 27.12 -4.44 7.60
CA PHE A 65 25.92 -5.25 7.85
C PHE A 65 24.77 -4.50 8.55
N GLU A 66 25.09 -3.57 9.46
CA GLU A 66 24.07 -2.76 10.16
C GLU A 66 23.25 -1.88 9.22
N VAL A 67 23.87 -1.29 8.21
CA VAL A 67 23.15 -0.39 7.28
C VAL A 67 22.27 -1.20 6.35
N TYR A 68 22.70 -2.40 5.94
CA TYR A 68 21.86 -3.35 5.22
C TYR A 68 20.66 -3.80 6.06
N ASN A 69 20.87 -4.16 7.34
CA ASN A 69 19.79 -4.56 8.23
C ASN A 69 18.78 -3.42 8.48
N SER A 70 19.26 -2.18 8.62
CA SER A 70 18.41 -0.99 8.72
C SER A 70 17.56 -0.77 7.46
N TYR A 71 18.10 -1.11 6.30
CA TYR A 71 17.40 -1.03 5.02
C TYR A 71 16.36 -2.13 4.86
N LEU A 72 16.67 -3.36 5.28
CA LEU A 72 15.68 -4.45 5.31
C LEU A 72 14.50 -4.10 6.22
N ARG A 73 14.78 -3.58 7.41
CA ARG A 73 13.73 -3.11 8.32
C ARG A 73 12.90 -2.00 7.69
N PHE A 74 13.54 -1.07 6.96
CA PHE A 74 12.83 -0.06 6.17
C PHE A 74 11.89 -0.72 5.16
N ILE A 75 12.37 -1.62 4.30
CA ILE A 75 11.55 -2.33 3.29
C ILE A 75 10.35 -3.04 3.92
N HIS A 76 10.54 -3.76 5.03
CA HIS A 76 9.45 -4.44 5.71
C HIS A 76 8.39 -3.49 6.28
N MET A 77 8.80 -2.38 6.91
CA MET A 77 7.87 -1.37 7.41
C MET A 77 7.19 -0.61 6.27
N SER A 78 7.92 -0.43 5.17
CA SER A 78 7.50 0.32 3.99
C SER A 78 6.20 -0.27 3.40
N TYR A 79 6.11 -1.60 3.33
CA TYR A 79 4.91 -2.30 2.86
C TYR A 79 3.65 -1.95 3.66
N PHE A 80 3.74 -1.98 4.99
CA PHE A 80 2.58 -1.72 5.84
C PHE A 80 2.11 -0.27 5.79
N ILE A 81 3.07 0.66 5.72
CA ILE A 81 2.77 2.09 5.60
C ILE A 81 1.99 2.37 4.31
N LEU A 82 2.31 1.67 3.21
CA LEU A 82 1.59 1.80 1.94
C LEU A 82 0.23 1.08 1.95
N MET A 83 0.18 -0.15 2.46
CA MET A 83 -0.98 -1.03 2.29
C MET A 83 -2.07 -0.82 3.33
N ILE A 84 -1.74 -0.41 4.56
CA ILE A 84 -2.74 -0.17 5.61
C ILE A 84 -3.72 0.94 5.19
N PRO A 85 -3.27 2.13 4.73
CA PRO A 85 -4.19 3.16 4.24
C PRO A 85 -5.04 2.67 3.07
N LEU A 86 -4.47 1.89 2.14
CA LEU A 86 -5.22 1.32 1.02
C LEU A 86 -6.36 0.43 1.51
N VAL A 87 -6.03 -0.49 2.41
CA VAL A 87 -6.98 -1.46 2.95
C VAL A 87 -8.07 -0.75 3.72
N LEU A 88 -7.76 0.29 4.50
CA LEU A 88 -8.78 1.09 5.20
C LEU A 88 -9.75 1.75 4.22
N ILE A 89 -9.26 2.31 3.11
CA ILE A 89 -10.12 2.90 2.06
C ILE A 89 -10.99 1.81 1.42
N CYS A 90 -10.41 0.66 1.07
CA CYS A 90 -11.15 -0.47 0.51
C CYS A 90 -12.22 -1.00 1.47
N VAL A 91 -11.90 -1.17 2.75
CA VAL A 91 -12.85 -1.56 3.81
C VAL A 91 -14.00 -0.56 3.85
N TRP A 92 -13.70 0.74 3.92
CA TRP A 92 -14.71 1.79 3.97
C TRP A 92 -15.65 1.75 2.77
N PHE A 93 -15.12 1.74 1.55
CA PHE A 93 -15.93 1.70 0.32
C PHE A 93 -16.68 0.38 0.13
N GLY A 94 -16.03 -0.74 0.44
CA GLY A 94 -16.61 -2.07 0.33
C GLY A 94 -17.78 -2.28 1.28
N ILE A 95 -17.62 -1.94 2.57
CA ILE A 95 -18.70 -2.02 3.56
C ILE A 95 -19.86 -1.10 3.17
N LYS A 96 -19.57 0.16 2.77
CA LYS A 96 -20.61 1.09 2.33
C LYS A 96 -21.45 0.51 1.20
N LYS A 97 -20.82 -0.15 0.22
CA LYS A 97 -21.52 -0.84 -0.87
C LYS A 97 -22.33 -2.03 -0.38
N ILE A 98 -21.76 -2.89 0.47
CA ILE A 98 -22.46 -4.09 0.99
C ILE A 98 -23.72 -3.68 1.78
N ILE A 99 -23.63 -2.63 2.59
CA ILE A 99 -24.77 -2.09 3.35
C ILE A 99 -25.87 -1.58 2.42
N SER A 100 -25.50 -0.95 1.30
CA SER A 100 -26.45 -0.38 0.33
C SER A 100 -27.19 -1.40 -0.54
N LEU A 101 -26.82 -2.68 -0.51
CA LEU A 101 -27.51 -3.72 -1.28
C LEU A 101 -28.86 -4.07 -0.63
N ASP A 102 -29.87 -4.41 -1.43
CA ASP A 102 -31.18 -4.87 -0.93
C ASP A 102 -31.15 -6.37 -0.57
N PHE A 103 -30.33 -6.72 0.41
CA PHE A 103 -30.27 -8.08 0.99
C PHE A 103 -30.65 -8.09 2.48
N PHE A 104 -30.98 -9.28 2.99
CA PHE A 104 -31.22 -9.51 4.42
C PHE A 104 -30.02 -9.07 5.27
N SER A 105 -30.28 -8.37 6.38
CA SER A 105 -29.27 -7.77 7.24
C SER A 105 -28.23 -8.77 7.78
N TRP A 106 -28.62 -10.02 8.05
CA TRP A 106 -27.70 -11.07 8.50
C TRP A 106 -26.64 -11.43 7.44
N PHE A 107 -27.06 -11.55 6.18
CA PHE A 107 -26.13 -11.83 5.08
C PHE A 107 -25.16 -10.68 4.84
N LYS A 108 -25.58 -9.43 5.03
CA LYS A 108 -24.70 -8.26 4.94
C LYS A 108 -23.55 -8.32 5.95
N ILE A 109 -23.82 -8.75 7.18
CA ILE A 109 -22.81 -8.88 8.24
C ILE A 109 -21.82 -9.98 7.86
N LEU A 110 -22.33 -11.16 7.48
CA LEU A 110 -21.49 -12.29 7.07
C LEU A 110 -20.58 -11.92 5.89
N PHE A 111 -21.14 -11.24 4.88
CA PHE A 111 -20.41 -10.82 3.70
C PHE A 111 -19.37 -9.73 4.02
N SER A 112 -19.69 -8.82 4.94
CA SER A 112 -18.74 -7.80 5.41
C SER A 112 -17.56 -8.43 6.16
N LEU A 113 -17.81 -9.41 7.02
CA LEU A 113 -16.76 -10.16 7.72
C LEU A 113 -15.88 -10.95 6.75
N ALA A 114 -16.48 -11.65 5.78
CA ALA A 114 -15.75 -12.36 4.73
C ALA A 114 -14.90 -11.39 3.88
N TYR A 115 -15.45 -10.22 3.54
CA TYR A 115 -14.74 -9.19 2.80
C TYR A 115 -13.53 -8.63 3.55
N ILE A 116 -13.69 -8.30 4.83
CA ILE A 116 -12.58 -7.83 5.68
C ILE A 116 -11.53 -8.93 5.82
N GLY A 117 -11.94 -10.18 6.04
CA GLY A 117 -11.05 -11.33 6.12
C GLY A 117 -10.23 -11.53 4.83
N ALA A 118 -10.87 -11.39 3.67
CA ALA A 118 -10.19 -11.45 2.37
C ALA A 118 -9.15 -10.33 2.20
N LEU A 119 -9.48 -9.09 2.61
CA LEU A 119 -8.54 -7.96 2.57
C LEU A 119 -7.33 -8.18 3.50
N LEU A 120 -7.54 -8.75 4.69
CA LEU A 120 -6.44 -9.13 5.59
C LEU A 120 -5.56 -10.22 4.97
N GLY A 121 -6.17 -11.22 4.32
CA GLY A 121 -5.45 -12.26 3.58
C GLY A 121 -4.57 -11.67 2.48
N ILE A 122 -5.12 -10.75 1.67
CA ILE A 122 -4.36 -10.01 0.65
C ILE A 122 -3.20 -9.24 1.29
N LEU A 123 -3.41 -8.62 2.46
CA LEU A 123 -2.36 -7.86 3.15
C LEU A 123 -1.21 -8.78 3.62
N ILE A 124 -1.51 -9.99 4.11
CA ILE A 124 -0.49 -10.96 4.54
C ILE A 124 0.25 -11.55 3.34
N ILE A 125 -0.48 -12.04 2.33
CA ILE A 125 0.11 -12.64 1.12
C ILE A 125 0.91 -11.60 0.33
N GLY A 126 0.36 -10.40 0.20
CA GLY A 126 1.00 -9.28 -0.47
C GLY A 126 2.32 -8.88 0.18
N LYS A 127 2.48 -9.04 1.50
CA LYS A 127 3.74 -8.78 2.20
C LYS A 127 4.81 -9.75 1.72
N PHE A 128 4.47 -11.03 1.64
CA PHE A 128 5.39 -12.06 1.19
C PHE A 128 5.83 -11.82 -0.25
N ILE A 129 4.89 -11.48 -1.14
CA ILE A 129 5.17 -11.12 -2.53
C ILE A 129 6.03 -9.86 -2.62
N PHE A 130 5.72 -8.82 -1.84
CA PHE A 130 6.47 -7.56 -1.82
C PHE A 130 7.92 -7.78 -1.40
N VAL A 131 8.14 -8.61 -0.38
CA VAL A 131 9.47 -9.01 0.07
C VAL A 131 10.16 -9.84 -1.01
N LEU A 132 9.53 -10.88 -1.55
CA LEU A 132 10.12 -11.71 -2.61
C LEU A 132 10.49 -10.92 -3.85
N LEU A 133 9.66 -9.99 -4.31
CA LEU A 133 9.96 -9.12 -5.44
C LEU A 133 11.08 -8.13 -5.13
N TYR A 134 11.35 -7.86 -3.86
CA TYR A 134 12.46 -7.01 -3.45
C TYR A 134 13.79 -7.79 -3.44
N TYR A 135 13.78 -8.99 -2.86
CA TYR A 135 14.99 -9.81 -2.70
C TYR A 135 15.29 -10.68 -3.92
N GLY A 136 14.28 -11.14 -4.66
CA GLY A 136 14.45 -11.96 -5.87
C GLY A 136 15.01 -11.20 -7.07
N PHE A 137 15.07 -9.86 -6.98
CA PHE A 137 15.70 -8.99 -7.97
C PHE A 137 16.99 -8.33 -7.45
N ALA A 138 17.41 -8.61 -6.21
CA ALA A 138 18.71 -8.21 -5.70
C ALA A 138 19.70 -9.38 -5.92
N PRO A 139 20.73 -9.25 -6.78
CA PRO A 139 21.80 -10.22 -6.90
C PRO A 139 22.67 -10.25 -5.64
#